data_AF-A0A8T2W758-F1
#
_entry.id   AF-A0A8T2W758-F1
#
_cell.length_a   1.000
_cell.length_b   1.000
_cell.length_c   1.000
_cell.angle_alpha   90.00
_cell.angle_beta   90.00
_cell.angle_gamma   90.00
#
_symmetry.space_group_name_H-M   'P 1'
#
loop_
_entity.id
_entity.type
_entity.pdbx_description
1 polymer ?
#
loop_
_entity_poly.entity_id
_entity_poly.type
_entity_poly.pdbx_seq_one_letter_code
_entity_poly.pdbx_strand_id
1 'polypeptide(L)'
;MLLRAPGSMLDIHINEQSPVFGMTLLHFAAEAGCLESIQTLISVERVDASIEDKSDKTPLQLALDNGHTEVAELLRECMERPALAVQSPHDEADMV
;
A
#
# COMPACT_ATOMS: atom_id res chain seq x y z
N MET A 1 10.96 -24.10 -5.28
CA MET A 1 10.21 -24.04 -6.55
C MET A 1 8.73 -24.11 -6.21
N LEU A 2 8.03 -22.97 -6.19
CA LEU A 2 6.60 -22.93 -5.89
C LEU A 2 5.81 -23.18 -7.19
N LEU A 3 4.98 -24.21 -7.13
CA LEU A 3 4.14 -24.74 -8.20
C LEU A 3 2.85 -23.90 -8.25
N ARG A 4 2.69 -23.05 -9.28
CA ARG A 4 1.44 -22.32 -9.53
C ARG A 4 0.74 -22.93 -10.74
N ALA A 5 -0.47 -23.45 -10.53
CA ALA A 5 -1.25 -24.13 -11.56
C ALA A 5 -1.82 -23.14 -12.59
N PRO A 6 -1.87 -23.50 -13.88
CA PRO A 6 -2.45 -22.67 -14.94
C PRO A 6 -3.97 -22.86 -14.98
N GLY A 7 -4.75 -21.80 -14.75
CA GLY A 7 -6.21 -21.92 -14.87
C GLY A 7 -7.12 -20.75 -14.47
N SER A 8 -6.62 -19.65 -13.86
CA SER A 8 -7.49 -18.53 -13.47
C SER A 8 -7.00 -17.22 -14.06
N MET A 9 -7.87 -16.60 -14.84
CA MET A 9 -7.65 -15.42 -15.67
C MET A 9 -7.42 -14.18 -14.79
N LEU A 10 -6.19 -13.66 -14.81
CA LEU A 10 -5.66 -12.49 -14.07
C LEU A 10 -5.22 -12.73 -12.62
N ASP A 11 -4.27 -13.64 -12.38
CA ASP A 11 -3.31 -13.46 -11.26
C ASP A 11 -2.38 -12.28 -11.60
N ILE A 12 -2.87 -11.05 -11.45
CA ILE A 12 -1.99 -9.87 -11.39
C ILE A 12 -1.37 -9.94 -10.00
N HIS A 13 -0.13 -10.42 -9.86
CA HIS A 13 0.52 -10.41 -8.56
C HIS A 13 0.80 -8.96 -8.15
N ILE A 14 -0.14 -8.36 -7.44
CA ILE A 14 -0.07 -6.96 -7.01
C ILE A 14 1.15 -6.69 -6.10
N ASN A 15 1.61 -7.74 -5.41
CA ASN A 15 2.77 -7.75 -4.53
C ASN A 15 4.07 -8.21 -5.22
N GLU A 16 4.07 -8.40 -6.53
CA GLU A 16 5.29 -8.77 -7.27
C GLU A 16 6.26 -7.59 -7.34
N GLN A 17 7.50 -7.87 -6.96
CA GLN A 17 8.58 -6.89 -6.97
C GLN A 17 9.26 -6.85 -8.33
N SER A 18 9.49 -5.64 -8.85
CA SER A 18 10.27 -5.45 -10.06
C SER A 18 11.67 -6.05 -9.89
N PRO A 19 12.18 -6.85 -10.83
CA PRO A 19 13.52 -7.42 -10.74
C PRO A 19 14.62 -6.34 -10.76
N VAL A 20 14.29 -5.14 -11.26
CA VAL A 20 15.24 -4.02 -11.36
C VAL A 20 15.32 -3.27 -10.05
N PHE A 21 14.19 -2.85 -9.47
CA PHE A 21 14.14 -1.93 -8.33
C PHE A 21 13.59 -2.55 -7.03
N GLY A 22 13.06 -3.77 -7.07
CA GLY A 22 12.35 -4.36 -5.92
C GLY A 22 10.98 -3.73 -5.64
N MET A 23 10.56 -2.78 -6.48
CA MET A 23 9.32 -2.03 -6.28
C MET A 23 8.09 -2.85 -6.66
N THR A 24 7.08 -2.82 -5.80
CA THR A 24 5.73 -3.34 -6.09
C THR A 24 4.86 -2.26 -6.75
N LEU A 25 3.64 -2.63 -7.19
CA LEU A 25 2.69 -1.66 -7.73
C LEU A 25 2.37 -0.51 -6.76
N LEU A 26 2.34 -0.77 -5.44
CA LEU A 26 2.17 0.30 -4.45
C LEU A 26 3.35 1.27 -4.42
N HIS A 27 4.59 0.79 -4.60
CA HIS A 27 5.75 1.68 -4.62
C HIS A 27 5.65 2.65 -5.79
N PHE A 28 5.25 2.18 -6.98
CA PHE A 28 5.05 3.05 -8.13
C PHE A 28 3.89 4.03 -7.92
N ALA A 29 2.77 3.58 -7.35
CA ALA A 29 1.65 4.47 -7.06
C ALA A 29 1.99 5.52 -5.98
N ALA A 30 2.78 5.12 -4.99
CA ALA A 30 3.28 5.99 -3.93
C ALA A 30 4.28 7.04 -4.44
N GLU A 31 5.22 6.61 -5.28
CA GLU A 31 6.19 7.50 -5.93
C GLU A 31 5.50 8.48 -6.89
N ALA A 32 4.49 8.03 -7.63
CA ALA A 32 3.74 8.88 -8.56
C ALA A 32 2.74 9.82 -7.87
N GLY A 33 2.46 9.63 -6.57
CA GLY A 33 1.44 10.39 -5.86
C GLY A 33 0.00 10.09 -6.35
N CYS A 34 -0.22 8.93 -6.97
CA CYS A 34 -1.51 8.62 -7.61
C CYS A 34 -2.50 7.99 -6.62
N LEU A 35 -3.32 8.85 -6.02
CA LEU A 35 -4.35 8.46 -5.06
C LEU A 35 -5.37 7.45 -5.63
N GLU A 36 -5.88 7.69 -6.83
CA GLU A 36 -6.86 6.80 -7.48
C GLU A 36 -6.29 5.42 -7.79
N SER A 37 -5.00 5.36 -8.16
CA SER A 37 -4.28 4.10 -8.35
C SER A 37 -4.24 3.31 -7.05
N ILE A 38 -3.85 3.96 -5.94
CA ILE A 38 -3.82 3.33 -4.61
C ILE A 38 -5.22 2.81 -4.23
N GLN A 39 -6.27 3.63 -4.36
CA GLN A 39 -7.64 3.21 -4.05
C GLN A 39 -8.10 2.00 -4.89
N THR A 40 -7.74 1.99 -6.17
CA THR A 40 -8.06 0.87 -7.07
C THR A 40 -7.31 -0.39 -6.65
N LEU A 41 -6.01 -0.27 -6.35
CA LEU A 41 -5.18 -1.38 -5.89
C LEU A 41 -5.71 -1.99 -4.58
N ILE A 42 -6.07 -1.16 -3.61
CA ILE A 42 -6.67 -1.59 -2.33
C ILE A 42 -8.02 -2.27 -2.55
N SER A 43 -8.79 -1.85 -3.56
CA SER A 43 -10.11 -2.42 -3.85
C SER A 43 -10.05 -3.80 -4.50
N VAL A 44 -8.92 -4.16 -5.13
CA VAL A 44 -8.80 -5.38 -5.94
C VAL A 44 -8.23 -6.56 -5.13
N GLU A 45 -7.32 -6.35 -4.18
CA GLU A 45 -6.71 -7.46 -3.43
C GLU A 45 -6.10 -7.06 -2.07
N ARG A 46 -5.62 -8.06 -1.29
CA ARG A 46 -4.75 -7.86 -0.11
C ARG A 46 -3.37 -7.37 -0.55
N VAL A 47 -3.28 -6.08 -0.78
CA VAL A 47 -2.03 -5.39 -1.06
C VAL A 47 -1.16 -5.38 0.19
N ASP A 48 0.09 -5.81 0.05
CA ASP A 48 1.05 -5.80 1.14
C ASP A 48 1.90 -4.52 1.07
N ALA A 49 1.51 -3.54 1.89
CA ALA A 49 2.23 -2.28 2.02
C ALA A 49 3.48 -2.37 2.91
N SER A 50 3.77 -3.56 3.48
CA SER A 50 4.97 -3.78 4.29
C SER A 50 6.20 -4.21 3.48
N ILE A 51 6.02 -4.51 2.19
CA ILE A 51 7.11 -4.89 1.31
C ILE A 51 8.07 -3.71 1.13
N GLU A 52 9.36 -3.97 1.28
CA GLU A 52 10.44 -3.02 1.04
C GLU A 52 11.01 -3.19 -0.37
N ASP A 53 11.35 -2.09 -1.02
CA ASP A 53 12.09 -2.09 -2.28
C ASP A 53 13.58 -2.42 -2.07
N LYS A 54 14.39 -2.37 -3.14
CA LYS A 54 15.85 -2.59 -3.02
C LYS A 54 16.60 -1.50 -2.26
N SER A 55 15.95 -0.39 -1.95
CA SER A 55 16.49 0.71 -1.16
C SER A 55 16.03 0.63 0.30
N ASP A 56 15.45 -0.51 0.71
CA ASP A 56 14.86 -0.74 2.02
C ASP A 56 13.74 0.27 2.36
N LYS A 57 13.03 0.78 1.32
CA LYS A 57 11.92 1.72 1.47
C LYS A 57 10.61 1.02 1.22
N THR A 58 9.64 1.25 2.11
CA THR A 58 8.25 0.84 1.89
C THR A 58 7.52 1.87 1.00
N PRO A 59 6.36 1.52 0.42
CA PRO A 59 5.55 2.46 -0.33
C PRO A 59 5.20 3.72 0.48
N LEU A 60 4.94 3.56 1.78
CA LEU A 60 4.68 4.69 2.67
C LEU A 60 5.86 5.65 2.73
N GLN A 61 7.08 5.13 2.86
CA GLN A 61 8.26 6.00 2.90
C GLN A 61 8.53 6.69 1.57
N LEU A 62 8.25 6.03 0.44
CA LEU A 62 8.32 6.70 -0.86
C LEU A 62 7.30 7.82 -1.01
N ALA A 63 6.08 7.64 -0.51
CA ALA A 63 5.07 8.70 -0.51
C ALA A 63 5.50 9.88 0.37
N LEU A 64 6.03 9.62 1.57
CA LEU A 64 6.50 10.65 2.49
C LEU A 64 7.73 11.39 1.96
N ASP A 65 8.70 10.68 1.39
CA ASP A 65 9.92 11.27 0.81
C ASP A 65 9.61 12.20 -0.36
N ASN A 66 8.58 11.88 -1.16
CA ASN A 66 8.12 12.71 -2.27
C ASN A 66 7.12 13.81 -1.84
N GLY A 67 6.73 13.87 -0.56
CA GLY A 67 5.77 14.84 -0.05
C GLY A 67 4.31 14.57 -0.44
N HIS A 68 3.98 13.33 -0.81
CA HIS A 68 2.63 12.89 -1.15
C HIS A 68 1.85 12.50 0.11
N THR A 69 1.54 13.49 0.95
CA THR A 69 0.88 13.27 2.25
C THR A 69 -0.46 12.56 2.14
N GLU A 70 -1.31 12.90 1.15
CA GLU A 70 -2.61 12.25 0.96
C GLU A 70 -2.49 10.75 0.65
N VAL A 71 -1.47 10.38 -0.12
CA VAL A 71 -1.16 9.00 -0.48
C VAL A 71 -0.58 8.26 0.72
N ALA A 72 0.25 8.92 1.51
CA ALA A 72 0.78 8.36 2.76
C ALA A 72 -0.33 8.09 3.78
N GLU A 73 -1.31 9.00 3.93
CA GLU A 73 -2.46 8.77 4.81
C GLU A 73 -3.31 7.58 4.34
N LEU A 74 -3.61 7.45 3.05
CA LEU A 74 -4.34 6.29 2.54
C LEU A 74 -3.59 4.96 2.72
N LEU A 75 -2.26 4.96 2.51
CA LEU A 75 -1.42 3.80 2.77
C LEU A 75 -1.42 3.44 4.26
N ARG A 76 -1.36 4.44 5.14
CA ARG A 76 -1.46 4.27 6.60
C ARG A 76 -2.81 3.68 6.99
N GLU A 77 -3.91 4.22 6.48
CA GLU A 77 -5.26 3.67 6.69
C GLU A 77 -5.37 2.22 6.21
N CYS A 78 -4.68 1.85 5.13
CA CYS A 78 -4.69 0.47 4.64
C CYS A 78 -3.88 -0.47 5.52
N MET A 79 -2.77 -0.01 6.09
CA MET A 79 -2.02 -0.77 7.09
C MET A 79 -2.79 -0.87 8.42
N GLU A 80 -3.52 0.18 8.79
CA GLU A 80 -4.35 0.28 9.99
C GLU A 80 -5.76 -0.29 9.82
N ARG A 81 -6.07 -0.96 8.70
CA ARG A 81 -7.28 -1.78 8.56
C ARG A 81 -6.99 -3.25 8.88
N PRO A 82 -6.93 -3.64 10.18
CA PRO A 82 -7.27 -5.01 10.51
C PRO A 82 -8.74 -5.19 10.15
N ALA A 83 -9.14 -6.40 9.81
CA ALA A 83 -10.47 -6.73 9.33
C ALA A 83 -11.63 -6.50 10.33
N LEU A 84 -11.55 -5.59 11.30
CA LEU A 84 -12.59 -5.38 12.31
C LEU A 84 -12.75 -3.91 12.69
N ALA A 85 -13.99 -3.47 12.57
CA ALA A 85 -14.52 -2.27 13.20
C ALA A 85 -14.18 -2.22 14.69
N VAL A 86 -13.40 -1.21 15.10
CA VAL A 86 -13.55 -0.58 16.40
C VAL A 86 -13.32 0.91 16.19
N GLN A 87 -14.42 1.65 16.29
CA GLN A 87 -14.39 3.08 16.56
C GLN A 87 -13.47 3.32 17.75
N SER A 88 -12.41 4.09 17.54
CA SER A 88 -11.77 4.82 18.63
C SER A 88 -11.82 6.29 18.23
N PRO A 89 -12.80 7.07 18.71
CA PRO A 89 -12.78 8.50 18.55
C PRO A 89 -11.60 8.99 19.38
N HIS A 90 -10.51 9.43 18.74
CA HIS A 90 -9.57 10.26 19.46
C HIS A 90 -10.17 11.65 19.51
N ASP A 91 -10.85 11.88 20.64
CA ASP A 91 -11.33 13.16 21.15
C ASP A 91 -10.51 14.36 20.66
N GLU A 92 -11.10 15.14 19.75
CA GLU A 92 -10.99 16.58 19.89
C GLU A 92 -11.83 17.01 21.11
N ALA A 93 -11.29 17.98 21.87
CA ALA A 93 -11.86 18.67 23.03
C ALA A 93 -11.65 17.99 24.40
N ASP A 94 -10.63 18.44 25.13
CA ASP A 94 -10.87 19.47 26.15
C ASP A 94 -9.55 20.20 26.48
N MET A 95 -9.44 21.43 25.97
CA MET A 95 -8.67 22.49 26.62
C MET A 95 -9.50 22.98 27.81
N VAL A 96 -9.16 22.59 29.05
CA VAL A 96 -9.26 23.40 30.28
C VAL A 96 -8.27 22.96 31.34
#